data_AF-A0A6G3CFR9-F1
#
_entry.id   AF-A0A6G3CFR9-F1
#
_cell.length_a   1.000
_cell.length_b   1.000
_cell.length_c   1.000
_cell.angle_alpha   90.00
_cell.angle_beta   90.00
_cell.angle_gamma   90.00
#
_symmetry.space_group_name_H-M   'P 1'
#
loop_
_entity.id
_entity.type
_entity.pdbx_description
1 polymer ?
#
loop_
_entity_poly.entity_id
_entity_poly.type
_entity_poly.pdbx_seq_one_letter_code
_entity_poly.pdbx_strand_id
1 'polypeptide(L)'
;AAGTWDERFAIATDALGRRLDARRSPDPEVAAVWELILTGRGRVGVDSLANEVGWSRKRLWSRFRSQIGLAPKHAARLVRFDHAAHLLAAGRPAAEVAAVSGYADQAHLHREVKAFTGATPTAVAPAPWLAIDDIAWPTASVTPS
;
A
#
# COMPACT_ATOMS: atom_id res chain seq x y z
N ALA A 1 -12.80 -31.43 14.77
CA ALA A 1 -13.27 -30.24 14.03
C ALA A 1 -13.63 -29.16 15.05
N ALA A 2 -13.30 -27.90 14.81
CA ALA A 2 -13.64 -26.81 15.73
C ALA A 2 -15.16 -26.66 15.86
N GLY A 3 -15.66 -26.81 17.08
CA GLY A 3 -17.08 -26.77 17.44
C GLY A 3 -17.64 -25.36 17.57
N THR A 4 -16.78 -24.34 17.73
CA THR A 4 -17.18 -22.93 17.92
C THR A 4 -16.44 -21.98 16.97
N TRP A 5 -16.93 -20.74 16.87
CA TRP A 5 -16.24 -19.67 16.12
C TRP A 5 -14.91 -19.26 16.77
N ASP A 6 -14.85 -19.22 18.10
CA ASP A 6 -13.62 -18.89 18.84
C ASP A 6 -12.51 -19.90 18.57
N GLU A 7 -12.83 -21.20 18.52
CA GLU A 7 -11.87 -22.24 18.15
C GLU A 7 -11.39 -22.10 16.70
N ARG A 8 -12.27 -21.70 15.78
CA ARG A 8 -11.88 -21.44 14.39
C ARG A 8 -10.95 -20.23 14.29
N PHE A 9 -11.22 -19.16 15.03
CA PHE A 9 -10.33 -18.00 15.09
C PHE A 9 -9.00 -18.34 15.74
N ALA A 10 -8.98 -19.11 16.83
CA ALA A 10 -7.75 -19.57 17.47
C ALA A 10 -6.87 -20.39 16.50
N ILE A 11 -7.46 -21.31 15.75
CA ILE A 11 -6.76 -22.09 14.72
C ILE A 11 -6.22 -21.18 13.61
N ALA A 12 -7.01 -20.22 13.14
CA ALA A 12 -6.59 -19.28 12.11
C ALA A 12 -5.43 -18.38 12.58
N THR A 13 -5.52 -17.85 13.80
CA THR A 13 -4.50 -17.01 14.43
C THR A 13 -3.21 -17.78 14.65
N ASP A 14 -3.26 -19.00 15.18
CA ASP A 14 -2.08 -19.86 15.34
C ASP A 14 -1.42 -20.20 14.00
N ALA A 15 -2.23 -20.58 13.00
CA ALA A 15 -1.72 -20.87 11.66
C ALA A 15 -1.11 -19.64 10.96
N LEU A 16 -1.61 -18.43 11.27
CA LEU A 16 -1.02 -17.18 10.80
C LEU A 16 0.27 -16.86 11.54
N GLY A 17 0.28 -16.99 12.88
CA GLY A 17 1.44 -16.78 13.74
C GLY A 17 2.63 -17.64 13.32
N ARG A 18 2.44 -18.95 13.16
CA ARG A 18 3.49 -19.86 12.67
C ARG A 18 4.04 -19.49 11.30
N ARG A 19 3.20 -18.94 10.41
CA ARG A 19 3.65 -18.44 9.10
C ARG A 19 4.41 -17.13 9.21
N LEU A 20 4.07 -16.25 10.14
CA LEU A 20 4.77 -15.00 10.39
C LEU A 20 6.13 -15.27 11.05
N ASP A 21 6.21 -16.18 12.02
CA ASP A 21 7.46 -16.57 12.68
C ASP A 21 8.44 -17.26 11.72
N ALA A 22 7.91 -18.01 10.75
CA ALA A 22 8.71 -18.67 9.72
C ALA A 22 9.15 -17.73 8.58
N ARG A 23 8.63 -16.49 8.51
CA ARG A 23 9.05 -15.53 7.49
C ARG A 23 10.42 -14.99 7.85
N ARG A 24 11.35 -15.10 6.91
CA ARG A 24 12.59 -14.33 6.95
C ARG A 24 12.24 -12.85 6.81
N SER A 25 12.93 -11.99 7.57
CA SER A 25 12.89 -10.56 7.35
C SER A 25 13.17 -10.25 5.88
N PRO A 26 12.48 -9.26 5.28
CA PRO A 26 12.79 -8.84 3.92
C PRO A 26 14.26 -8.47 3.76
N ASP A 27 14.78 -8.57 2.54
CA ASP A 27 16.09 -8.00 2.22
C ASP A 27 16.10 -6.52 2.65
N PRO A 28 17.18 -6.01 3.27
CA PRO A 28 17.26 -4.60 3.68
C PRO A 28 16.96 -3.63 2.53
N GLU A 29 17.38 -3.95 1.30
CA GLU A 29 17.10 -3.17 0.11
C GLU A 29 15.62 -3.19 -0.30
N VAL A 30 14.93 -4.32 -0.10
CA VAL A 30 13.48 -4.41 -0.35
C VAL A 30 12.72 -3.57 0.67
N ALA A 31 13.12 -3.63 1.94
CA ALA A 31 12.56 -2.79 2.99
C ALA A 31 12.81 -1.29 2.73
N ALA A 32 14.03 -0.93 2.34
CA ALA A 32 14.38 0.46 1.98
C ALA A 32 13.56 0.98 0.79
N VAL A 33 13.41 0.18 -0.28
CA VAL A 33 12.55 0.54 -1.43
C VAL A 33 11.10 0.75 -1.00
N TRP A 34 10.58 -0.12 -0.14
CA TRP A 34 9.23 0.03 0.38
C TRP A 34 9.07 1.32 1.17
N GLU A 35 10.01 1.65 2.04
CA GLU A 35 10.03 2.90 2.80
C GLU A 35 10.09 4.13 1.91
N LEU A 36 10.91 4.11 0.85
CA LEU A 36 10.98 5.19 -0.15
C LEU A 36 9.65 5.37 -0.91
N ILE A 37 8.94 4.27 -1.17
CA ILE A 37 7.61 4.34 -1.78
C ILE A 37 6.61 5.01 -0.83
N LEU A 38 6.61 4.63 0.45
CA LEU A 38 5.71 5.19 1.46
C LEU A 38 5.97 6.67 1.72
N THR A 39 7.22 7.02 2.05
CA THR A 39 7.64 8.40 2.31
C THR A 39 7.45 9.31 1.10
N GLY A 40 7.70 8.78 -0.10
CA GLY A 40 7.44 9.46 -1.37
C GLY A 40 5.96 9.52 -1.78
N ARG A 41 5.05 8.93 -0.99
CA ARG A 41 3.61 8.79 -1.29
C ARG A 41 3.36 8.22 -2.69
N GLY A 42 4.18 7.26 -3.10
CA GLY A 42 4.07 6.60 -4.40
C GLY A 42 4.45 7.45 -5.62
N ARG A 43 5.02 8.64 -5.41
CA ARG A 43 5.47 9.58 -6.47
C ARG A 43 6.92 9.34 -6.91
N VAL A 44 7.49 8.19 -6.56
CA VAL A 44 8.87 7.79 -6.86
C VAL A 44 8.96 7.02 -8.18
N GLY A 45 10.02 7.27 -8.95
CA GLY A 45 10.32 6.54 -10.17
C GLY A 45 11.02 5.21 -9.87
N VAL A 46 10.69 4.16 -10.62
CA VAL A 46 11.32 2.83 -10.46
C VAL A 46 12.83 2.89 -10.69
N ASP A 47 13.29 3.80 -11.54
CA ASP A 47 14.72 3.98 -11.85
C ASP A 47 15.47 4.58 -10.66
N SER A 48 14.90 5.61 -10.04
CA SER A 48 15.44 6.19 -8.81
C SER A 48 15.50 5.15 -7.70
N LEU A 49 14.44 4.36 -7.52
CA LEU A 49 14.42 3.28 -6.53
C LEU A 49 15.51 2.24 -6.78
N ALA A 50 15.75 1.86 -8.05
CA ALA A 50 16.79 0.89 -8.40
C ALA A 50 18.19 1.45 -8.14
N ASN A 51 18.41 2.72 -8.49
CA ASN A 51 19.68 3.40 -8.27
C ASN A 51 19.99 3.57 -6.78
N GLU A 52 18.99 3.91 -5.96
CA GLU A 52 19.15 4.11 -4.51
C GLU A 52 19.70 2.87 -3.80
N VAL A 53 19.27 1.69 -4.23
CA VAL A 53 19.74 0.41 -3.65
C VAL A 53 20.84 -0.27 -4.48
N GLY A 54 21.40 0.42 -5.47
CA GLY A 54 22.49 -0.09 -6.31
C GLY A 54 22.12 -1.31 -7.16
N TRP A 55 20.84 -1.46 -7.52
CA TRP A 55 20.35 -2.60 -8.28
C TRP A 55 19.99 -2.24 -9.72
N SER A 56 20.06 -3.24 -10.61
CA SER A 56 19.41 -3.13 -11.90
C SER A 56 17.88 -3.19 -11.75
N ARG A 57 17.15 -2.58 -12.69
CA ARG A 57 15.67 -2.65 -12.72
C ARG A 57 15.14 -4.08 -12.68
N LYS A 58 15.79 -5.01 -13.39
CA LYS A 58 15.41 -6.43 -13.44
C LYS A 58 15.56 -7.09 -12.05
N ARG A 59 16.65 -6.80 -11.35
CA ARG A 59 16.89 -7.32 -9.99
C ARG A 59 15.87 -6.73 -9.02
N LEU A 60 15.65 -5.42 -9.06
CA LEU A 60 14.62 -4.74 -8.26
C LEU A 60 13.25 -5.38 -8.45
N TRP A 61 12.81 -5.53 -9.70
CA TRP A 61 11.52 -6.13 -10.01
C TRP A 61 11.41 -7.56 -9.44
N SER A 62 12.45 -8.38 -9.64
CA SER A 62 12.45 -9.78 -9.19
C SER A 62 12.40 -9.90 -7.67
N ARG A 63 13.34 -9.25 -6.96
CA ARG A 63 13.44 -9.35 -5.49
C ARG A 63 12.22 -8.75 -4.81
N PHE A 64 11.82 -7.54 -5.22
CA PHE A 64 10.68 -6.87 -4.64
C PHE A 64 9.40 -7.68 -4.85
N ARG A 65 9.15 -8.20 -6.06
CA ARG A 65 7.97 -9.03 -6.31
C ARG A 65 7.99 -10.33 -5.52
N SER A 66 9.14 -10.98 -5.37
CA SER A 66 9.23 -12.24 -4.61
C SER A 66 8.93 -12.09 -3.12
N GLN A 67 9.14 -10.89 -2.55
CA GLN A 67 8.99 -10.66 -1.11
C GLN A 67 7.74 -9.87 -0.74
N ILE A 68 7.37 -8.87 -1.56
CA ILE A 68 6.19 -8.01 -1.36
C ILE A 68 4.96 -8.55 -2.10
N GLY A 69 5.14 -9.39 -3.13
CA GLY A 69 4.05 -9.94 -3.95
C GLY A 69 3.57 -9.01 -5.07
N LEU A 70 4.01 -7.74 -5.08
CA LEU A 70 3.69 -6.75 -6.11
C LEU A 70 4.94 -6.31 -6.86
N ALA A 71 4.77 -5.80 -8.08
CA ALA A 71 5.85 -5.10 -8.77
C ALA A 71 6.04 -3.70 -8.15
N PRO A 72 7.27 -3.14 -8.09
CA PRO A 72 7.54 -1.83 -7.49
C PRO A 72 6.65 -0.71 -8.03
N LYS A 73 6.43 -0.69 -9.35
CA LYS A 73 5.55 0.29 -10.00
C LYS A 73 4.09 0.16 -9.53
N HIS A 74 3.62 -1.05 -9.31
CA HIS A 74 2.25 -1.28 -8.85
C HIS A 74 2.11 -0.84 -7.38
N ALA A 75 3.06 -1.21 -6.54
CA ALA A 75 3.14 -0.74 -5.15
C ALA A 75 3.12 0.80 -5.07
N ALA A 76 3.94 1.49 -5.86
CA ALA A 76 3.95 2.95 -5.90
C ALA A 76 2.61 3.55 -6.37
N ARG A 77 1.92 2.92 -7.33
CA ARG A 77 0.57 3.35 -7.73
C ARG A 77 -0.45 3.16 -6.62
N LEU A 78 -0.39 2.04 -5.90
CA LEU A 78 -1.30 1.75 -4.79
C LEU A 78 -1.13 2.78 -3.66
N VAL A 79 0.10 3.05 -3.23
CA VAL A 79 0.39 4.06 -2.17
C VAL A 79 -0.04 5.46 -2.59
N ARG A 80 0.11 5.81 -3.88
CA ARG A 80 -0.36 7.10 -4.39
C ARG A 80 -1.88 7.21 -4.41
N PHE A 81 -2.54 6.15 -4.87
CA PHE A 81 -3.99 6.05 -4.87
C PHE A 81 -4.54 6.16 -3.45
N ASP A 82 -3.95 5.42 -2.50
CA ASP A 82 -4.31 5.44 -1.10
C ASP A 82 -4.23 6.88 -0.53
N HIS A 83 -3.10 7.55 -0.74
CA HIS A 83 -2.95 8.95 -0.34
C HIS A 83 -4.02 9.85 -0.96
N ALA A 84 -4.30 9.71 -2.26
CA ALA A 84 -5.30 10.51 -2.94
C ALA A 84 -6.72 10.22 -2.44
N ALA A 85 -7.03 8.97 -2.13
CA ALA A 85 -8.32 8.55 -1.63
C ALA A 85 -8.60 9.13 -0.24
N HIS A 86 -7.61 9.17 0.65
CA HIS A 86 -7.72 9.87 1.94
C HIS A 86 -7.99 11.36 1.79
N LEU A 87 -7.36 12.02 0.82
CA LEU A 87 -7.63 13.43 0.55
C LEU A 87 -9.04 13.68 -0.02
N LEU A 88 -9.53 12.78 -0.87
CA LEU A 88 -10.91 12.82 -1.38
C LEU A 88 -11.92 12.58 -0.25
N ALA A 89 -11.66 11.62 0.64
CA ALA A 89 -12.50 11.33 1.80
C ALA A 89 -12.54 12.50 2.79
N ALA A 90 -11.43 13.23 2.92
CA ALA A 90 -11.36 14.49 3.66
C ALA A 90 -12.07 15.67 2.96
N GLY A 91 -12.72 15.45 1.81
CA GLY A 91 -13.54 16.44 1.11
C GLY A 91 -12.76 17.37 0.18
N ARG A 92 -11.48 17.11 -0.12
CA ARG A 92 -10.71 17.99 -1.01
C ARG A 92 -11.18 17.87 -2.48
N PRO A 93 -11.19 18.97 -3.25
CA PRO A 93 -11.53 18.95 -4.67
C PRO A 93 -10.63 18.02 -5.48
N ALA A 94 -11.21 17.20 -6.36
CA ALA A 94 -10.48 16.19 -7.12
C ALA A 94 -9.33 16.74 -7.99
N ALA A 95 -9.49 17.96 -8.54
CA ALA A 95 -8.43 18.62 -9.29
C ALA A 95 -7.21 18.97 -8.41
N GLU A 96 -7.46 19.44 -7.19
CA GLU A 96 -6.42 19.71 -6.20
C GLU A 96 -5.74 18.42 -5.74
N VAL A 97 -6.53 17.37 -5.45
CA VAL A 97 -6.03 16.04 -5.08
C VAL A 97 -5.14 15.48 -6.18
N ALA A 98 -5.53 15.62 -7.45
CA ALA A 98 -4.73 15.17 -8.58
C ALA A 98 -3.35 15.83 -8.59
N ALA A 99 -3.31 17.16 -8.46
CA ALA A 99 -2.06 17.93 -8.47
C ALA A 99 -1.13 17.54 -7.30
N VAL A 100 -1.64 17.51 -6.06
CA VAL A 100 -0.79 17.23 -4.89
C VAL A 100 -0.32 15.77 -4.81
N SER A 101 -1.12 14.83 -5.33
CA SER A 101 -0.80 13.39 -5.30
C SER A 101 0.07 12.98 -6.49
N GLY A 102 0.40 13.88 -7.42
CA GLY A 102 1.27 13.59 -8.55
C GLY A 102 0.56 12.89 -9.72
N TYR A 103 -0.74 13.16 -9.91
CA TYR A 103 -1.45 12.85 -11.14
C TYR A 103 -1.27 13.97 -12.16
N ALA A 104 -1.28 13.62 -13.44
CA ALA A 104 -1.18 14.59 -14.53
C ALA A 104 -2.39 15.53 -14.58
N ASP A 105 -3.57 14.99 -14.28
CA ASP A 105 -4.84 15.71 -14.27
C ASP A 105 -5.89 14.91 -13.47
N GLN A 106 -7.07 15.51 -13.29
CA GLN A 106 -8.20 14.87 -12.63
C GLN A 106 -8.66 13.59 -13.36
N ALA A 107 -8.60 13.54 -14.69
CA ALA A 107 -9.02 12.36 -15.46
C ALA A 107 -8.09 11.16 -15.23
N HIS A 108 -6.79 11.39 -15.04
CA HIS A 108 -5.81 10.40 -14.65
C HIS A 108 -6.11 9.86 -13.25
N LEU A 109 -6.37 10.72 -12.27
CA LEU A 109 -6.83 10.31 -10.94
C LEU A 109 -8.08 9.42 -11.05
N HIS A 110 -9.10 9.86 -11.80
CA HIS A 110 -10.36 9.12 -11.96
C HIS A 110 -10.14 7.72 -12.55
N ARG A 111 -9.29 7.59 -13.57
CA ARG A 111 -8.93 6.30 -14.17
C ARG A 111 -8.25 5.38 -13.17
N GLU A 112 -7.37 5.90 -12.33
CA GLU A 112 -6.68 5.10 -11.32
C GLU A 112 -7.62 4.66 -10.19
N VAL A 113 -8.47 5.56 -9.68
CA VAL A 113 -9.50 5.22 -8.69
C VAL A 113 -10.41 4.11 -9.22
N LYS A 114 -10.87 4.22 -10.47
CA LYS A 114 -11.69 3.18 -11.09
C LYS A 114 -10.95 1.86 -11.25
N ALA A 115 -9.65 1.90 -11.58
CA ALA A 115 -8.84 0.68 -11.72
C ALA A 115 -8.67 -0.07 -10.40
N PHE A 116 -8.54 0.63 -9.27
CA PHE A 116 -8.36 0.01 -7.95
C PHE A 116 -9.66 -0.36 -7.24
N THR A 117 -10.73 0.42 -7.42
CA THR A 117 -11.97 0.28 -6.64
C THR A 117 -13.16 -0.23 -7.46
N GLY A 118 -13.07 -0.19 -8.80
CA GLY A 118 -14.24 -0.36 -9.67
C GLY A 118 -15.23 0.81 -9.65
N ALA A 119 -15.02 1.82 -8.79
CA ALA A 119 -15.93 2.94 -8.55
C ALA A 119 -15.33 4.30 -8.97
N THR A 120 -16.14 5.35 -8.95
CA THR A 120 -15.69 6.73 -9.23
C THR A 120 -15.22 7.43 -7.94
N PRO A 121 -14.38 8.47 -8.02
CA PRO A 121 -13.90 9.20 -6.83
C PRO A 121 -15.01 9.70 -5.91
N THR A 122 -16.12 10.21 -6.47
CA THR A 122 -17.28 10.65 -5.69
C THR A 122 -17.93 9.51 -4.90
N ALA A 123 -17.92 8.29 -5.44
CA ALA A 123 -18.45 7.11 -4.75
C ALA A 123 -17.47 6.53 -3.72
N VAL A 124 -16.17 6.81 -3.89
CA VAL A 124 -15.10 6.36 -3.00
C VAL A 124 -14.93 7.29 -1.79
N ALA A 125 -15.16 8.60 -1.95
CA ALA A 125 -15.04 9.59 -0.87
C ALA A 125 -15.82 9.24 0.43
N PRO A 126 -17.06 8.72 0.41
CA PRO A 126 -17.77 8.33 1.62
C PRO A 126 -17.51 6.88 2.08
N ALA A 127 -16.58 6.14 1.45
CA ALA A 127 -16.45 4.72 1.69
C ALA A 127 -15.84 4.43 3.08
N PRO A 128 -16.49 3.62 3.94
CA PRO A 128 -16.03 3.38 5.31
C PRO A 128 -14.62 2.81 5.41
N TRP A 129 -14.19 2.00 4.43
CA TRP A 129 -12.86 1.39 4.40
C TRP A 129 -11.72 2.37 4.10
N LEU A 130 -12.02 3.62 3.70
CA LEU A 130 -11.07 4.74 3.63
C LEU A 130 -10.99 5.56 4.92
N ALA A 131 -11.92 5.36 5.84
CA ALA A 131 -11.85 5.94 7.18
C ALA A 131 -11.20 4.97 8.19
N ILE A 132 -10.94 3.71 7.79
CA ILE A 132 -10.25 2.70 8.61
C ILE A 132 -8.76 2.79 8.28
N ASP A 133 -8.16 3.94 8.56
CA ASP A 133 -6.74 4.19 8.29
C ASP A 133 -5.83 3.47 9.30
N ASP A 134 -6.23 3.41 10.57
CA ASP A 134 -5.32 2.99 11.66
C ASP A 134 -5.10 1.47 11.75
N ILE A 135 -6.01 0.65 11.19
CA ILE A 135 -5.94 -0.82 11.29
C ILE A 135 -5.24 -1.44 10.07
N ALA A 136 -5.44 -0.87 8.88
CA ALA A 136 -4.87 -1.40 7.65
C ALA A 136 -3.40 -1.00 7.46
N TRP A 137 -3.03 0.18 7.97
CA TRP A 137 -1.66 0.69 7.97
C TRP A 137 -1.33 1.36 9.31
N PRO A 138 -1.08 0.58 10.39
CA PRO A 138 -0.72 1.18 11.67
C PRO A 138 0.52 2.06 11.48
N THR A 139 0.36 3.38 11.64
CA THR A 139 1.49 4.30 11.69
C THR A 139 2.37 3.83 12.84
N ALA A 140 3.55 3.31 12.52
CA ALA A 140 4.42 2.66 13.49
C ALA A 140 4.71 3.58 14.68
N SER A 141 4.06 3.33 15.82
CA SER A 141 4.53 3.53 17.20
C SER A 141 3.35 3.46 18.19
N VAL A 142 2.80 2.27 18.38
CA VAL A 142 2.19 1.94 19.67
C VAL A 142 2.97 0.75 20.22
N THR A 143 3.99 1.06 21.02
CA THR A 143 4.53 0.08 21.98
C THR A 143 3.55 0.07 23.14
N PRO A 144 2.77 -1.00 23.36
CA PRO A 144 1.95 -1.08 24.56
C PRO A 144 2.88 -1.33 25.75
N SER A 145 2.73 -0.49 26.77
CA SER A 145 3.35 -0.65 28.08
C SER A 145 2.69 -1.76 28.90
#